data_AF-A0A9W4XHP2-F1
#
_entry.id   AF-A0A9W4XHP2-F1
#
_cell.length_a   1.000
_cell.length_b   1.000
_cell.length_c   1.000
_cell.angle_alpha   90.00
_cell.angle_beta   90.00
_cell.angle_gamma   90.00
#
_symmetry.space_group_name_H-M   'P 1'
#
loop_
_entity.id
_entity.type
_entity.pdbx_description
1 polymer ?
#
loop_
_entity_poly.entity_id
_entity_poly.type
_entity_poly.pdbx_seq_one_letter_code
_entity_poly.pdbx_strand_id
1 'polypeptide(L)'
;MDQIVECVEFPITIPNQKAVEKVINKATIANILTSLAVGILSNNLLYIVYTFAALLIILLLIVCPNWLFKSQPSIEWLNIKY
;
A
#
# COMPACT_ATOMS: atom_id res chain seq x y z
N MET A 1 16.29 19.04 31.47
CA MET A 1 16.44 17.99 30.45
C MET A 1 15.08 17.43 30.02
N ASP A 2 14.04 17.56 30.84
CA ASP A 2 12.69 17.04 30.52
C ASP A 2 11.86 17.94 29.58
N GLN A 3 12.14 19.25 29.51
CA GLN A 3 11.41 20.17 28.62
C GLN A 3 11.81 20.08 27.13
N ILE A 4 12.96 19.47 26.82
CA ILE A 4 13.43 19.33 25.42
C ILE A 4 12.71 18.15 24.74
N VAL A 5 12.30 17.14 25.50
CA VAL A 5 11.68 15.91 24.98
C VAL A 5 10.24 16.16 24.51
N GLU A 6 9.55 17.16 25.05
CA GLU A 6 8.18 17.51 24.63
C GLU A 6 8.11 18.34 23.33
N CYS A 7 9.19 19.03 22.93
CA CYS A 7 9.21 19.87 21.72
C CYS A 7 9.62 19.13 20.44
N VAL A 8 10.11 17.88 20.55
CA VAL A 8 10.64 17.12 19.42
C VAL A 8 9.79 15.87 19.23
N GLU A 9 8.77 15.98 18.38
CA GLU A 9 8.14 14.79 17.82
C GLU A 9 9.06 14.23 16.73
N PHE A 10 9.33 12.93 16.79
CA PHE A 10 10.00 12.17 15.73
C PHE A 10 8.93 11.45 14.89
N PRO A 11 8.17 12.15 14.03
CA PRO A 11 7.29 11.46 13.11
C PRO A 11 8.18 10.73 12.11
N ILE A 12 8.37 9.42 12.27
CA ILE A 12 8.91 8.59 11.19
C ILE A 12 7.82 8.50 10.12
N THR A 13 7.65 9.56 9.34
CA THR A 13 6.74 9.59 8.20
C THR A 13 7.46 9.00 7.01
N ILE A 14 7.19 7.72 6.72
CA ILE A 14 7.58 7.15 5.44
C ILE A 14 6.74 7.87 4.37
N PRO A 15 7.36 8.69 3.50
CA PRO A 15 6.62 9.43 2.50
C PRO A 15 5.83 8.45 1.62
N ASN A 16 4.59 8.82 1.34
CA ASN A 16 3.65 8.04 0.52
C ASN A 16 3.09 6.72 1.07
N GLN A 17 3.38 6.32 2.31
CA GLN A 17 2.80 5.09 2.89
C GLN A 17 1.27 5.07 2.83
N LYS A 18 0.60 6.18 3.18
CA LYS A 18 -0.87 6.29 3.14
C LYS A 18 -1.43 6.18 1.71
N ALA A 19 -0.70 6.66 0.70
CA ALA A 19 -1.16 6.59 -0.69
C ALA A 19 -1.01 5.17 -1.24
N VAL A 20 0.13 4.53 -0.96
CA VAL A 20 0.40 3.13 -1.27
C VAL A 20 -0.65 2.22 -0.61
N GLU A 21 -0.94 2.43 0.67
CA GLU A 21 -1.95 1.68 1.41
C GLU A 21 -3.36 1.80 0.80
N LYS A 22 -3.75 3.01 0.38
CA LYS A 22 -5.02 3.22 -0.34
C LYS A 22 -5.07 2.43 -1.65
N VAL A 23 -3.97 2.38 -2.40
CA VAL A 23 -3.88 1.61 -3.65
C VAL A 23 -3.96 0.12 -3.36
N ILE A 24 -3.22 -0.38 -2.38
CA ILE A 24 -3.26 -1.78 -1.95
C ILE A 24 -4.68 -2.18 -1.53
N ASN A 25 -5.35 -1.38 -0.71
CA ASN A 25 -6.71 -1.69 -0.24
C ASN A 25 -7.71 -1.78 -1.39
N LYS A 26 -7.70 -0.79 -2.30
CA LYS A 26 -8.60 -0.80 -3.48
C LYS A 26 -8.30 -1.98 -4.41
N ALA A 27 -7.02 -2.23 -4.68
CA ALA A 27 -6.61 -3.33 -5.54
C ALA A 27 -6.93 -4.70 -4.93
N THR A 28 -6.81 -4.86 -3.61
CA THR A 28 -7.17 -6.10 -2.91
C THR A 28 -8.66 -6.38 -3.01
N ILE A 29 -9.51 -5.36 -2.80
CA ILE A 29 -10.97 -5.50 -2.97
C ILE A 29 -11.29 -5.88 -4.43
N ALA A 30 -10.69 -5.19 -5.40
CA ALA A 30 -10.88 -5.51 -6.81
C ALA A 30 -10.40 -6.93 -7.16
N ASN A 31 -9.29 -7.38 -6.58
CA ASN A 31 -8.74 -8.72 -6.76
C ASN A 31 -9.72 -9.79 -6.25
N ILE A 32 -10.28 -9.61 -5.06
CA ILE A 32 -11.26 -10.55 -4.50
C ILE A 32 -12.51 -10.62 -5.40
N LEU A 33 -13.05 -9.48 -5.82
CA LEU A 33 -14.24 -9.45 -6.67
C LEU A 33 -14.00 -10.10 -8.04
N THR A 34 -12.86 -9.81 -8.67
CA THR A 34 -12.52 -10.35 -9.99
C THR A 34 -12.19 -11.84 -9.94
N SER A 35 -11.40 -12.29 -8.97
CA SER A 35 -11.09 -13.71 -8.79
C SER A 35 -12.36 -14.54 -8.51
N LEU A 36 -13.28 -14.02 -7.69
CA LEU A 36 -14.56 -14.67 -7.43
C LEU A 36 -15.45 -14.70 -8.69
N ALA A 37 -15.53 -13.61 -9.45
CA ALA A 37 -16.27 -13.56 -10.71
C ALA A 37 -15.73 -14.58 -11.73
N VAL A 38 -14.41 -14.69 -11.88
CA VAL A 38 -13.80 -15.70 -12.77
C VAL A 38 -14.09 -17.12 -12.27
N GLY A 39 -14.04 -17.35 -10.96
CA GLY A 39 -14.40 -18.63 -10.36
C GLY A 39 -15.82 -19.07 -10.69
N ILE A 40 -16.78 -18.16 -10.55
CA ILE A 40 -18.20 -18.43 -10.84
C ILE A 40 -18.39 -18.70 -12.34
N LEU A 41 -17.79 -17.89 -13.21
CA LEU A 41 -17.94 -18.03 -14.67
C LEU A 41 -17.27 -19.31 -15.21
N SER A 42 -16.16 -19.71 -14.61
CA SER A 42 -15.42 -20.91 -15.01
C SER A 42 -15.85 -22.18 -14.26
N ASN A 43 -16.69 -22.03 -13.22
CA ASN A 43 -17.18 -23.09 -12.34
C ASN A 43 -16.05 -23.99 -11.77
N ASN A 44 -14.86 -23.42 -11.56
CA ASN A 44 -13.67 -24.16 -11.15
C ASN A 44 -12.84 -23.34 -10.15
N LEU A 45 -12.64 -23.94 -8.98
CA LEU A 45 -11.94 -23.33 -7.85
C LEU A 45 -10.48 -22.99 -8.17
N LEU A 46 -9.81 -23.76 -9.03
CA LEU A 46 -8.41 -23.53 -9.38
C LEU A 46 -8.23 -22.19 -10.12
N TYR A 47 -9.19 -21.79 -10.95
CA TYR A 47 -9.10 -20.51 -11.64
C TYR A 47 -9.25 -19.31 -10.71
N ILE A 48 -9.94 -19.46 -9.58
CA ILE A 48 -9.96 -18.43 -8.52
C ILE A 48 -8.54 -18.22 -7.98
N VAL A 49 -7.84 -19.30 -7.66
CA VAL A 49 -6.49 -19.25 -7.09
C VAL A 49 -5.51 -18.65 -8.11
N TYR A 50 -5.56 -19.10 -9.37
CA TYR A 50 -4.66 -18.56 -10.40
C TYR A 50 -4.91 -17.08 -10.70
N THR A 51 -6.17 -16.66 -10.78
CA THR A 51 -6.50 -15.24 -11.01
C THR A 51 -6.09 -14.38 -9.83
N PHE A 52 -6.35 -14.83 -8.61
CA PHE A 52 -5.94 -14.12 -7.40
C PHE A 52 -4.42 -13.95 -7.33
N ALA A 53 -3.66 -15.01 -7.59
CA ALA A 53 -2.21 -14.98 -7.59
C ALA A 53 -1.64 -14.07 -8.68
N ALA A 54 -2.19 -14.13 -9.91
CA ALA A 54 -1.76 -13.28 -11.01
C ALA A 54 -1.97 -11.78 -10.70
N LEU A 55 -3.15 -11.42 -10.18
CA LEU A 55 -3.45 -10.04 -9.81
C LEU A 55 -2.63 -9.54 -8.62
N LEU A 56 -2.28 -10.42 -7.68
CA LEU A 56 -1.37 -10.09 -6.57
C LEU A 56 0.05 -9.83 -7.06
N ILE A 57 0.56 -10.63 -7.99
CA ILE A 57 1.88 -10.40 -8.61
C ILE A 57 1.89 -9.05 -9.34
N ILE A 58 0.84 -8.73 -10.10
CA ILE A 58 0.71 -7.43 -10.77
C ILE A 58 0.71 -6.29 -9.76
N LEU A 59 -0.02 -6.42 -8.66
CA LEU A 59 -0.04 -5.41 -7.59
C LEU A 59 1.35 -5.19 -6.99
N LEU A 60 2.08 -6.27 -6.71
CA LEU A 60 3.46 -6.20 -6.21
C LEU A 60 4.38 -5.48 -7.19
N LEU A 61 4.29 -5.79 -8.49
CA LEU A 61 5.07 -5.13 -9.53
C LEU A 61 4.79 -3.63 -9.65
N ILE A 62 3.57 -3.19 -9.31
CA ILE A 62 3.19 -1.77 -9.34
C ILE A 62 3.65 -1.04 -8.08
N VAL A 63 3.46 -1.66 -6.91
CA VAL A 63 3.71 -1.01 -5.61
C VAL A 63 5.20 -1.03 -5.25
N CYS A 64 5.87 -2.16 -5.47
CA CYS A 64 7.27 -2.36 -5.06
C CYS A 64 8.26 -1.32 -5.63
N PRO A 65 8.22 -0.94 -6.93
CA PRO A 65 9.16 0.04 -7.45
C PRO A 65 8.96 1.45 -6.89
N ASN A 66 7.86 1.76 -6.18
CA ASN A 66 7.55 3.08 -5.60
C ASN A 66 7.62 4.27 -6.60
N TRP A 67 7.78 4.01 -7.91
CA TRP A 67 8.01 5.03 -8.95
C TRP A 67 6.80 5.95 -9.14
N LEU A 68 5.60 5.43 -8.94
CA LEU A 68 4.33 6.17 -9.01
C LEU A 68 4.12 7.11 -7.82
N PHE A 69 4.94 6.99 -6.77
CA PHE A 69 4.74 7.63 -5.47
C PHE A 69 5.98 8.47 -5.08
N LYS A 70 6.70 9.05 -6.03
CA LYS A 70 7.96 9.80 -5.76
C LYS A 70 7.79 11.26 -5.32
N SER A 71 6.57 11.81 -5.30
CA SER A 71 6.38 13.28 -5.31
C SER A 71 6.17 13.98 -3.96
N GLN A 72 6.58 13.43 -2.81
CA GLN A 72 6.38 14.06 -1.50
C GLN A 72 7.68 14.16 -0.68
N PRO A 73 7.78 15.12 0.27
CA PRO A 73 9.04 15.61 0.80
C PRO A 73 9.88 14.50 1.45
N SER A 74 11.19 14.74 1.50
CA SER A 74 12.17 13.89 2.18
C SER A 74 11.70 13.53 3.59
N ILE A 75 12.01 12.31 4.04
CA ILE A 75 11.74 11.81 5.39
C ILE A 75 12.10 12.91 6.40
N GLU A 76 11.09 13.47 7.07
CA GLU A 76 11.28 14.50 8.09
C GLU A 76 11.60 13.81 9.41
N TRP A 77 12.89 13.73 9.73
CA TRP A 77 13.36 13.08 10.96
C TRP A 77 13.07 13.88 12.24
N LEU A 78 12.77 15.18 12.10
CA LEU A 78 12.54 16.08 13.22
C LEU A 78 11.49 17.13 12.82
N ASN A 79 10.36 17.16 13.52
CA ASN A 79 9.36 18.20 13.37
C ASN A 79 9.37 19.05 14.66
N ILE A 80 9.93 20.25 14.58
CA ILE A 80 9.98 21.19 15.70
C ILE A 80 8.63 21.93 15.72
N LYS A 81 7.76 21.59 16.68
CA LYS A 81 6.54 22.36 16.93
C LYS A 81 6.91 23.69 17.58
N TYR A 82 6.55 24.80 16.94
CA TYR A 82 6.60 26.16 17.52
C TYR A 82 5.33 26.44 18.33
#